data_AF-A0A9Q4ANP0-F1
#
_entry.id   AF-A0A9Q4ANP0-F1
#
_cell.length_a   1.000
_cell.length_b   1.000
_cell.length_c   1.000
_cell.angle_alpha   90.00
_cell.angle_beta   90.00
_cell.angle_gamma   90.00
#
_symmetry.space_group_name_H-M   'P 1'
#
loop_
_entity.id
_entity.type
_entity.pdbx_description
1 polymer ?
#
loop_
_entity_poly.entity_id
_entity_poly.type
_entity_poly.pdbx_seq_one_letter_code
_entity_poly.pdbx_strand_id
1 'polypeptide(L)'
;MAENLSVFGSYGPQAEGRVFGRRNADTAPSPTVRTSTFGKRRSRPGERLSMQRVRLIQLRAQLIEVFQDPAFPEETPDIVLVEAGETPRLLIGRSALVAVDEQTGQLVFIETAGPADTTVITADDDRLIDHILGHFTGHDRSDTPHRTSRAARTLVGQTLHEIERHVILQTLRHCGGNRTRTARMLGVSLRTVRNKLRTYWFESETHDANG
;
A
#
# COMPACT_ATOMS: atom_id res chain seq x y z
N MET A 1 28.68 -44.91 -48.52
CA MET A 1 29.93 -45.52 -48.02
C MET A 1 29.56 -46.30 -46.77
N ALA A 2 29.68 -47.63 -46.84
CA ALA A 2 29.16 -48.59 -45.88
C ALA A 2 30.32 -49.44 -45.35
N GLU A 3 30.41 -49.62 -44.03
CA GLU A 3 31.27 -50.55 -43.28
C GLU A 3 30.50 -50.82 -41.97
N ASN A 4 30.01 -51.99 -41.55
CA ASN A 4 30.24 -53.43 -41.71
C ASN A 4 31.43 -54.03 -40.92
N LEU A 5 31.07 -54.82 -39.88
CA LEU A 5 31.80 -55.94 -39.23
C LEU A 5 33.08 -55.59 -38.44
N SER A 6 33.53 -56.25 -37.37
CA SER A 6 33.27 -57.57 -36.76
C SER A 6 34.06 -57.61 -35.42
N VAL A 7 33.61 -58.15 -34.27
CA VAL A 7 33.48 -59.58 -33.86
C VAL A 7 34.61 -60.09 -32.95
N PHE A 8 34.19 -60.41 -31.71
CA PHE A 8 34.51 -61.58 -30.85
C PHE A 8 35.87 -61.84 -30.16
N GLY A 9 35.71 -62.24 -28.89
CA GLY A 9 36.38 -63.37 -28.20
C GLY A 9 37.68 -63.00 -27.46
N SER A 10 38.01 -63.48 -26.25
CA SER A 10 37.58 -64.69 -25.53
C SER A 10 38.10 -64.72 -24.07
N TYR A 11 37.30 -65.36 -23.20
CA TYR A 11 37.47 -66.06 -21.91
C TYR A 11 38.81 -66.13 -21.09
N GLY A 12 38.69 -65.80 -19.78
CA GLY A 12 39.13 -66.55 -18.57
C GLY A 12 40.64 -66.66 -18.23
N PRO A 13 41.07 -67.14 -17.02
CA PRO A 13 40.29 -67.79 -15.95
C PRO A 13 40.75 -67.55 -14.45
N GLN A 14 39.98 -68.16 -13.52
CA GLN A 14 40.35 -68.81 -12.23
C GLN A 14 40.47 -68.05 -10.89
N ALA A 15 40.02 -68.80 -9.87
CA ALA A 15 39.73 -68.46 -8.49
C ALA A 15 40.61 -69.29 -7.55
N GLU A 16 40.89 -68.78 -6.34
CA GLU A 16 41.36 -69.50 -5.13
C GLU A 16 41.08 -68.55 -3.94
N GLY A 17 40.60 -68.88 -2.73
CA GLY A 17 40.41 -70.15 -2.01
C GLY A 17 41.12 -70.08 -0.64
N ARG A 18 40.36 -70.20 0.48
CA ARG A 18 40.72 -70.49 1.93
C ARG A 18 40.14 -69.43 2.90
N VAL A 19 39.13 -69.68 3.73
CA VAL A 19 38.96 -70.61 4.88
C VAL A 19 39.91 -70.31 6.06
N PHE A 20 39.41 -69.69 7.14
CA PHE A 20 39.42 -70.17 8.54
C PHE A 20 39.02 -69.06 9.53
N GLY A 21 38.15 -69.37 10.51
CA GLY A 21 38.00 -68.56 11.73
C GLY A 21 36.58 -68.46 12.28
N ARG A 22 36.21 -69.38 13.20
CA ARG A 22 34.94 -69.42 13.93
C ARG A 22 34.88 -68.40 15.09
N ARG A 23 33.64 -68.16 15.55
CA ARG A 23 33.16 -67.69 16.90
C ARG A 23 33.14 -66.17 17.08
N ASN A 24 32.08 -65.49 17.55
CA ASN A 24 30.85 -65.86 18.26
C ASN A 24 29.83 -64.71 18.17
N ALA A 25 28.60 -65.04 18.56
CA ALA A 25 27.58 -64.21 19.24
C ALA A 25 26.75 -63.24 18.39
N ASP A 26 25.55 -63.70 18.05
CA ASP A 26 24.27 -63.03 18.23
C ASP A 26 24.31 -61.51 18.47
N THR A 27 23.81 -60.75 17.49
CA THR A 27 22.72 -59.78 17.68
C THR A 27 22.23 -59.37 16.29
N ALA A 28 20.93 -59.56 16.04
CA ALA A 28 20.27 -59.18 14.80
C ALA A 28 20.50 -57.69 14.44
N PRO A 29 20.59 -57.33 13.15
CA PRO A 29 20.73 -55.94 12.75
C PRO A 29 19.42 -55.18 13.03
N SER A 30 19.45 -54.29 14.02
CA SER A 30 18.46 -53.21 14.11
C SER A 30 18.58 -52.35 12.85
N PRO A 31 17.45 -51.98 12.21
CA PRO A 31 17.50 -51.12 11.05
C PRO A 31 18.12 -49.79 11.46
N THR A 32 19.11 -49.37 10.68
CA THR A 32 19.69 -48.03 10.73
C THR A 32 18.57 -47.00 10.57
N VAL A 33 18.07 -46.49 11.70
CA VAL A 33 17.27 -45.28 11.71
C VAL A 33 18.21 -44.17 11.25
N ARG A 34 18.16 -43.89 9.95
CA ARG A 34 18.66 -42.63 9.39
C ARG A 34 18.04 -41.53 10.24
N THR A 35 18.86 -40.90 11.07
CA THR A 35 18.50 -39.65 11.72
C THR A 35 18.33 -38.65 10.59
N SER A 36 17.09 -38.51 10.11
CA SER A 36 16.69 -37.43 9.23
C SER A 36 17.10 -36.15 9.95
N THR A 37 18.09 -35.47 9.38
CA THR A 37 18.56 -34.19 9.87
C THR A 37 17.36 -33.27 9.89
N PHE A 38 16.97 -33.01 11.13
CA PHE A 38 15.96 -32.08 11.60
C PHE A 38 16.14 -30.73 10.90
N GLY A 39 15.58 -30.60 9.70
CA GLY A 39 15.16 -29.34 9.15
C GLY A 39 14.09 -28.84 10.10
N LYS A 40 14.50 -28.06 11.10
CA LYS A 40 13.61 -27.25 11.91
C LYS A 40 12.79 -26.44 10.92
N ARG A 41 11.59 -26.91 10.57
CA ARG A 41 10.56 -26.05 10.03
C ARG A 41 10.29 -25.03 11.13
N ARG A 42 11.00 -23.91 11.09
CA ARG A 42 10.66 -22.68 11.80
C ARG A 42 9.45 -22.09 11.12
N SER A 43 8.31 -22.73 11.30
CA SER A 43 6.99 -22.16 11.08
C SER A 43 6.02 -23.10 11.74
N ARG A 44 5.57 -22.71 12.94
CA ARG A 44 4.44 -23.37 13.60
C ARG A 44 3.24 -23.26 12.64
N PRO A 45 2.56 -24.37 12.29
CA PRO A 45 1.33 -24.29 11.53
C PRO A 45 0.22 -23.78 12.45
N GLY A 46 -0.41 -22.66 12.10
CA GLY A 46 -1.73 -22.30 12.62
C GLY A 46 -1.80 -21.20 13.67
N GLU A 47 -1.04 -20.11 13.57
CA GLU A 47 -1.56 -18.84 14.11
C GLU A 47 -2.66 -18.37 13.14
N ARG A 48 -3.89 -18.90 13.31
CA ARG A 48 -5.05 -18.34 12.62
C ARG A 48 -5.11 -16.87 13.04
N LEU A 49 -4.76 -15.96 12.13
CA LEU A 49 -4.92 -14.53 12.35
C LEU A 49 -6.38 -14.29 12.76
N SER A 50 -6.61 -13.58 13.86
CA SER A 50 -7.98 -13.21 14.25
C SER A 50 -8.61 -12.39 13.12
N MET A 51 -9.93 -12.53 12.91
CA MET A 51 -10.65 -11.74 11.90
C MET A 51 -10.42 -10.23 12.11
N GLN A 52 -10.32 -9.80 13.37
CA GLN A 52 -9.97 -8.44 13.75
C GLN A 52 -8.61 -8.03 13.16
N ARG A 53 -7.59 -8.87 13.31
CA ARG A 53 -6.23 -8.60 12.82
C ARG A 53 -6.18 -8.49 11.30
N VAL A 54 -6.84 -9.41 10.59
CA VAL A 54 -6.91 -9.36 9.12
C VAL A 54 -7.57 -8.07 8.66
N ARG A 55 -8.69 -7.69 9.28
CA ARG A 55 -9.43 -6.48 8.90
C ARG A 55 -8.64 -5.20 9.19
N LEU A 56 -7.92 -5.14 10.32
CA LEU A 56 -7.05 -4.00 10.62
C LEU A 56 -5.83 -3.92 9.69
N ILE A 57 -5.28 -5.06 9.24
CA ILE A 57 -4.20 -5.07 8.22
C ILE A 57 -4.71 -4.51 6.89
N GLN A 58 -5.92 -4.88 6.49
CA GLN A 58 -6.53 -4.39 5.26
C GLN A 58 -6.81 -2.89 5.34
N LEU A 59 -7.43 -2.43 6.43
CA LEU A 59 -7.67 -1.01 6.67
C LEU A 59 -6.37 -0.21 6.69
N ARG A 60 -5.31 -0.74 7.34
CA ARG A 60 -3.98 -0.12 7.34
C ARG A 60 -3.44 0.08 5.92
N ALA A 61 -3.58 -0.92 5.05
CA ALA A 61 -3.11 -0.80 3.67
C ALA A 61 -3.86 0.30 2.91
N GLN A 62 -5.19 0.36 3.05
CA GLN A 62 -6.03 1.42 2.46
C GLN A 62 -5.62 2.81 2.97
N LEU A 63 -5.44 2.97 4.29
CA LEU A 63 -5.01 4.24 4.86
C LEU A 63 -3.64 4.67 4.35
N ILE A 64 -2.70 3.73 4.20
CA ILE A 64 -1.39 4.04 3.63
C ILE A 64 -1.54 4.56 2.20
N GLU A 65 -2.35 3.93 1.36
CA GLU A 65 -2.59 4.42 -0.01
C GLU A 65 -3.22 5.82 -0.02
N VAL A 66 -4.15 6.09 0.89
CA VAL A 66 -4.83 7.40 1.00
C VAL A 66 -3.88 8.51 1.44
N PHE A 67 -2.98 8.23 2.40
CA PHE A 67 -2.05 9.23 2.92
C PHE A 67 -0.75 9.32 2.13
N GLN A 68 -0.41 8.35 1.27
CA GLN A 68 0.80 8.36 0.46
C GLN A 68 0.71 9.43 -0.64
N ASP A 69 1.17 10.64 -0.32
CA ASP A 69 1.56 11.61 -1.34
C ASP A 69 3.04 11.42 -1.72
N PRO A 70 3.36 10.96 -2.94
CA PRO A 70 4.75 10.80 -3.37
C PRO A 70 5.53 12.12 -3.41
N ALA A 71 4.86 13.27 -3.43
CA ALA A 71 5.50 14.58 -3.35
C ALA A 71 5.82 15.02 -1.91
N PHE A 72 5.14 14.45 -0.90
CA PHE A 72 5.28 14.84 0.51
C PHE A 72 5.32 13.61 1.45
N PRO A 73 6.37 12.77 1.37
CA PRO A 73 6.45 11.56 2.17
C PRO A 73 6.52 11.80 3.68
N GLU A 74 7.04 12.95 4.13
CA GLU A 74 7.19 13.28 5.55
C GLU A 74 5.87 13.69 6.25
N GLU A 75 4.80 13.92 5.49
CA GLU A 75 3.48 14.28 6.04
C GLU A 75 2.59 13.06 6.31
N THR A 76 3.07 11.84 6.02
CA THR A 76 2.33 10.61 6.29
C THR A 76 2.29 10.31 7.80
N PRO A 77 1.10 10.12 8.40
CA PRO A 77 1.00 9.75 9.79
C PRO A 77 1.53 8.32 10.01
N ASP A 78 2.17 8.10 11.15
CA ASP A 78 2.59 6.76 11.57
C ASP A 78 1.35 5.87 11.77
N ILE A 79 1.13 4.89 10.89
CA ILE A 79 0.05 3.91 11.00
C ILE A 79 0.65 2.56 11.47
N VAL A 80 0.41 2.23 12.74
CA VAL A 80 1.05 1.09 13.42
C VAL A 80 0.00 0.15 14.00
N LEU A 81 0.05 -1.12 13.60
CA LEU A 81 -0.74 -2.17 14.23
C LEU A 81 -0.05 -2.61 15.53
N VAL A 82 -0.77 -2.52 16.65
CA VAL A 82 -0.31 -2.87 17.99
C VAL A 82 -1.21 -3.95 18.58
N GLU A 83 -0.60 -4.97 19.17
CA GLU A 83 -1.30 -6.02 19.90
C GLU A 83 -1.43 -5.58 21.37
N ALA A 84 -2.57 -5.00 21.74
CA ALA A 84 -2.86 -4.58 23.12
C ALA A 84 -3.49 -5.76 23.87
N GLY A 85 -2.65 -6.63 24.46
CA GLY A 85 -3.11 -7.88 25.06
C GLY A 85 -3.55 -8.87 23.99
N GLU A 86 -4.80 -9.34 24.08
CA GLU A 86 -5.41 -10.23 23.07
C GLU A 86 -6.20 -9.49 21.98
N THR A 87 -6.34 -8.16 22.10
CA THR A 87 -7.11 -7.34 21.14
C THR A 87 -6.16 -6.55 20.22
N PRO A 88 -6.16 -6.83 18.90
CA PRO A 88 -5.36 -6.05 17.95
C PRO A 88 -5.99 -4.65 17.79
N ARG A 89 -5.15 -3.62 17.71
CA ARG A 89 -5.55 -2.22 17.55
C ARG A 89 -4.63 -1.53 16.55
N LEU A 90 -5.17 -0.63 15.75
CA LEU A 90 -4.44 0.19 14.81
C LEU A 90 -4.28 1.59 15.38
N LEU A 91 -3.05 1.99 15.68
CA LEU A 91 -2.72 3.35 16.06
C LEU A 91 -2.45 4.17 14.80
N ILE A 92 -2.99 5.39 14.77
CA ILE A 92 -2.79 6.32 13.67
C ILE A 92 -2.25 7.62 14.28
N GLY A 93 -1.02 7.97 13.94
CA GLY A 93 -0.30 9.08 14.53
C GLY A 93 -0.23 8.98 16.06
N ARG A 94 -0.53 10.09 16.74
CA ARG A 94 -0.50 10.19 18.22
C ARG A 94 -1.86 10.36 18.88
N SER A 95 -2.92 10.49 18.08
CA SER A 95 -4.23 10.97 18.55
C SER A 95 -5.41 10.10 18.13
N ALA A 96 -5.18 8.98 17.45
CA ALA A 96 -6.24 8.11 16.95
C ALA A 96 -5.95 6.63 17.14
N LEU A 97 -6.98 5.88 17.50
CA LEU A 97 -6.96 4.43 17.68
C LEU A 97 -8.16 3.81 16.96
N VAL A 98 -7.93 2.73 16.24
CA VAL A 98 -8.99 1.91 15.63
C VAL A 98 -8.91 0.49 16.17
N ALA A 99 -10.03 -0.07 16.59
CA ALA A 99 -10.18 -1.48 16.92
C ALA A 99 -11.30 -2.10 16.08
N VAL A 100 -11.37 -3.42 16.05
CA VAL A 100 -12.51 -4.15 15.48
C VAL A 100 -13.24 -4.84 16.62
N ASP A 101 -14.52 -4.58 16.78
CA ASP A 101 -15.37 -5.27 17.74
C ASP A 101 -15.46 -6.77 17.39
N GLU A 102 -15.22 -7.65 18.37
CA GLU A 102 -15.14 -9.10 18.12
C GLU A 102 -16.51 -9.71 17.77
N GLN A 103 -17.59 -9.18 18.35
CA GLN A 103 -18.93 -9.74 18.24
C GLN A 103 -19.61 -9.32 16.93
N THR A 104 -19.39 -8.07 16.51
CA THR A 104 -20.07 -7.44 15.38
C THR A 104 -19.17 -7.28 14.16
N GLY A 105 -17.85 -7.33 14.32
CA GLY A 105 -16.89 -7.04 13.26
C GLY A 105 -16.87 -5.57 12.83
N GLN A 106 -17.50 -4.67 13.60
CA GLN A 106 -17.52 -3.24 13.34
C GLN A 106 -16.20 -2.60 13.73
N LEU A 107 -15.80 -1.59 12.97
CA LEU A 107 -14.66 -0.75 13.27
C LEU A 107 -15.06 0.30 14.31
N VAL A 108 -14.26 0.39 15.36
CA VAL A 108 -14.41 1.34 16.47
C VAL A 108 -13.21 2.27 16.44
N PHE A 109 -13.45 3.51 16.06
CA PHE A 109 -12.49 4.60 16.14
C PHE A 109 -12.64 5.36 17.44
N ILE A 110 -11.51 5.68 18.07
CA ILE A 110 -11.44 6.45 19.31
C ILE A 110 -10.35 7.52 19.14
N GLU A 111 -10.72 8.76 19.40
CA GLU A 111 -9.81 9.89 19.52
C GLU A 111 -9.12 9.88 20.89
N THR A 112 -7.79 9.81 20.92
CA THR A 112 -7.02 9.67 22.16
C THR A 112 -6.38 10.97 22.65
N ALA A 113 -6.42 12.06 21.86
CA ALA A 113 -5.73 13.31 22.19
C ALA A 113 -6.53 14.60 21.89
N GLY A 114 -7.86 14.53 21.89
CA GLY A 114 -8.75 15.68 21.67
C GLY A 114 -9.50 16.15 22.93
N PRO A 115 -10.07 17.37 22.91
CA PRO A 115 -10.98 17.84 23.96
C PRO A 115 -12.38 17.19 23.89
N ALA A 116 -12.73 16.57 22.77
CA ALA A 116 -13.91 15.75 22.60
C ALA A 116 -13.45 14.29 22.46
N ASP A 117 -13.89 13.42 23.35
CA ASP A 117 -13.63 11.99 23.26
C ASP A 117 -14.54 11.41 22.16
N THR A 118 -14.18 11.68 20.90
CA THR A 118 -14.99 11.28 19.74
C THR A 118 -14.82 9.78 19.50
N THR A 119 -15.93 9.04 19.62
CA THR A 119 -15.98 7.63 19.25
C THR A 119 -16.87 7.44 18.03
N VAL A 120 -16.36 6.77 17.00
CA VAL A 120 -17.13 6.40 15.81
C VAL A 120 -17.15 4.90 15.65
N ILE A 121 -18.34 4.35 15.41
CA ILE A 121 -18.54 2.92 15.17
C ILE A 121 -19.16 2.77 13.80
N THR A 122 -18.52 2.00 12.92
CA THR A 122 -18.99 1.78 11.55
C THR A 122 -18.60 0.40 11.05
N ALA A 123 -19.47 -0.21 10.23
CA ALA A 123 -19.13 -1.44 9.49
C ALA A 123 -18.46 -1.16 8.14
N ASP A 124 -18.48 0.12 7.72
CA ASP A 124 -18.03 0.63 6.42
C ASP A 124 -16.64 1.26 6.56
N ASP A 125 -15.69 0.73 5.78
CA ASP A 125 -14.29 1.14 5.79
C ASP A 125 -14.11 2.56 5.20
N ASP A 126 -14.86 2.93 4.16
CA ASP A 126 -14.74 4.24 3.50
C ASP A 126 -15.23 5.35 4.44
N ARG A 127 -16.34 5.12 5.15
CA ARG A 127 -16.85 6.08 6.15
C ARG A 127 -15.89 6.26 7.32
N LEU A 128 -15.17 5.20 7.69
CA LEU A 128 -14.14 5.31 8.70
C LEU A 128 -12.95 6.13 8.20
N ILE A 129 -12.49 5.88 6.97
CA ILE A 129 -11.39 6.62 6.35
C ILE A 129 -11.71 8.11 6.28
N ASP A 130 -12.92 8.47 5.82
CA ASP A 130 -13.38 9.87 5.80
C ASP A 130 -13.35 10.50 7.19
N HIS A 131 -13.78 9.76 8.23
CA HIS A 131 -13.73 10.24 9.60
C HIS A 131 -12.30 10.45 10.09
N ILE A 132 -11.40 9.51 9.81
CA ILE A 132 -9.98 9.60 10.13
C ILE A 132 -9.35 10.83 9.43
N LEU A 133 -9.65 11.05 8.15
CA LEU A 133 -9.18 12.23 7.42
C LEU A 133 -9.70 13.54 8.02
N GLY A 134 -10.99 13.57 8.41
CA GLY A 134 -11.57 14.70 9.14
C GLY A 134 -10.89 14.96 10.48
N HIS A 135 -10.52 13.89 11.20
CA HIS A 135 -9.80 13.96 12.47
C HIS A 135 -8.39 14.58 12.32
N PHE A 136 -7.60 14.09 11.37
CA PHE A 136 -6.25 14.62 11.13
C PHE A 136 -6.23 16.06 10.61
N THR A 137 -7.28 16.46 9.88
CA THR A 137 -7.43 17.86 9.43
C THR A 137 -8.02 18.78 10.50
N GLY A 138 -8.62 18.21 11.57
CA GLY A 138 -9.23 18.93 12.68
C GLY A 138 -8.33 19.15 13.91
N HIS A 139 -7.23 18.40 14.05
CA HIS A 139 -6.33 18.50 15.22
C HIS A 139 -5.45 19.75 15.28
N ASP A 140 -5.57 20.66 14.30
CA ASP A 140 -4.95 21.97 14.34
C ASP A 140 -5.96 23.06 14.80
N ARG A 141 -6.12 23.10 16.14
CA ARG A 141 -6.46 24.27 16.99
C ARG A 141 -7.92 24.53 17.40
N SER A 142 -8.08 24.68 18.72
CA SER A 142 -8.82 25.80 19.32
C SER A 142 -8.48 27.11 18.60
N ASP A 143 -9.48 27.67 17.90
CA ASP A 143 -9.41 28.70 16.85
C ASP A 143 -8.82 28.24 15.50
N THR A 144 -9.68 27.93 14.50
CA THR A 144 -9.75 28.62 13.19
C THR A 144 -10.96 28.11 12.35
N PRO A 145 -11.80 28.97 11.74
CA PRO A 145 -12.77 28.54 10.73
C PRO A 145 -12.02 28.13 9.44
N HIS A 146 -12.11 26.87 9.02
CA HIS A 146 -11.78 26.40 7.66
C HIS A 146 -10.47 27.01 7.07
N ARG A 147 -9.31 26.40 7.24
CA ARG A 147 -8.14 26.76 6.40
C ARG A 147 -8.11 26.04 5.05
N THR A 148 -9.27 25.77 4.43
CA THR A 148 -9.32 26.06 2.99
C THR A 148 -9.01 27.55 2.88
N SER A 149 -7.87 27.89 2.29
CA SER A 149 -7.54 29.29 1.99
C SER A 149 -8.80 29.96 1.44
N ARG A 150 -9.06 31.22 1.77
CA ARG A 150 -10.23 31.93 1.20
C ARG A 150 -10.31 31.72 -0.31
N ALA A 151 -9.16 31.64 -0.97
CA ALA A 151 -9.02 31.25 -2.37
C ALA A 151 -9.59 29.84 -2.65
N ALA A 152 -9.17 28.79 -1.92
CA ALA A 152 -9.70 27.43 -2.09
C ALA A 152 -11.22 27.33 -1.86
N ARG A 153 -11.79 28.03 -0.87
CA ARG A 153 -13.26 28.06 -0.68
C ARG A 153 -14.00 28.71 -1.86
N THR A 154 -13.36 29.64 -2.56
CA THR A 154 -13.94 30.32 -3.72
C THR A 154 -13.99 29.41 -4.95
N LEU A 155 -13.17 28.35 -5.00
CA LEU A 155 -13.14 27.38 -6.09
C LEU A 155 -14.19 26.27 -5.92
N VAL A 156 -14.71 26.06 -4.72
CA VAL A 156 -15.73 25.03 -4.45
C VAL A 156 -17.04 25.41 -5.16
N GLY A 157 -17.57 24.49 -5.97
CA GLY A 157 -18.79 24.68 -6.77
C GLY A 157 -18.54 25.22 -8.20
N GLN A 158 -17.30 25.60 -8.53
CA GLN A 158 -16.92 25.89 -9.92
C GLN A 158 -16.61 24.60 -10.68
N THR A 159 -16.85 24.62 -11.99
CA THR A 159 -16.43 23.51 -12.85
C THR A 159 -14.91 23.47 -12.96
N LEU A 160 -14.34 22.28 -13.19
CA LEU A 160 -12.90 22.14 -13.41
C LEU A 160 -12.41 23.02 -14.58
N HIS A 161 -13.23 23.20 -15.61
CA HIS A 161 -12.94 24.07 -16.75
C HIS A 161 -12.79 25.55 -16.34
N GLU A 162 -13.67 26.06 -15.48
CA GLU A 162 -13.61 27.44 -14.98
C GLU A 162 -12.40 27.67 -14.07
N ILE A 163 -12.09 26.71 -13.20
CA ILE A 163 -10.92 26.73 -12.33
C ILE A 163 -9.65 26.74 -13.18
N GLU A 164 -9.55 25.82 -14.16
CA GLU A 164 -8.40 25.73 -15.07
C GLU A 164 -8.23 27.04 -15.86
N ARG A 165 -9.32 27.59 -16.40
CA ARG A 165 -9.31 28.88 -17.12
C ARG A 165 -8.77 30.01 -16.23
N HIS A 166 -9.25 30.11 -14.99
CA HIS A 166 -8.75 31.10 -14.04
C HIS A 166 -7.26 30.93 -13.75
N VAL A 167 -6.82 29.72 -13.44
CA VAL A 167 -5.42 29.43 -13.08
C VAL A 167 -4.49 29.71 -14.26
N ILE A 168 -4.85 29.29 -15.47
CA ILE A 168 -4.04 29.55 -16.68
C ILE A 168 -3.92 31.06 -16.94
N LEU A 169 -5.02 31.80 -16.88
CA LEU A 169 -5.00 33.24 -17.16
C LEU A 169 -4.27 34.05 -16.08
N GLN A 170 -4.44 33.71 -14.80
CA GLN A 170 -3.72 34.37 -13.70
C GLN A 170 -2.23 34.10 -13.77
N THR A 171 -1.83 32.86 -14.06
CA THR A 171 -0.42 32.49 -14.20
C THR A 171 0.21 33.17 -15.43
N LEU A 172 -0.56 33.31 -16.53
CA LEU A 172 -0.12 34.06 -17.71
C LEU A 172 0.11 35.53 -17.39
N ARG A 173 -0.77 36.18 -16.62
CA ARG A 173 -0.59 37.55 -16.15
C ARG A 173 0.62 37.68 -15.23
N HIS A 174 0.78 36.76 -14.29
CA HIS A 174 1.95 36.70 -13.39
C HIS A 174 3.26 36.57 -14.19
N CYS A 175 3.24 35.85 -15.30
CA CYS A 175 4.39 35.71 -16.20
C CYS A 175 4.53 36.83 -17.24
N GLY A 176 3.73 37.91 -17.17
CA GLY A 176 3.77 39.02 -18.12
C GLY A 176 3.39 38.64 -19.55
N GLY A 177 2.48 37.67 -19.74
CA GLY A 177 2.09 37.17 -21.07
C GLY A 177 3.05 36.13 -21.67
N ASN A 178 4.11 35.75 -20.96
CA ASN A 178 5.06 34.76 -21.44
C ASN A 178 4.49 33.34 -21.34
N ARG A 179 3.99 32.83 -22.46
CA ARG A 179 3.38 31.50 -22.58
C ARG A 179 4.34 30.36 -22.24
N THR A 180 5.62 30.48 -22.57
CA THR A 180 6.65 29.46 -22.26
C THR A 180 6.92 29.37 -20.77
N ARG A 181 7.05 30.52 -20.10
CA ARG A 181 7.22 30.58 -18.64
C ARG A 181 5.97 30.09 -17.91
N THR A 182 4.79 30.44 -18.42
CA THR A 182 3.49 30.00 -17.89
C THR A 182 3.36 28.48 -17.95
N ALA A 183 3.65 27.87 -19.10
CA ALA A 183 3.61 26.42 -19.27
C ALA A 183 4.54 25.70 -18.29
N ARG A 184 5.77 26.22 -18.12
CA ARG A 184 6.73 25.70 -17.14
C ARG A 184 6.23 25.82 -15.70
N MET A 185 5.62 26.95 -15.33
CA MET A 185 5.10 27.19 -13.98
C MET A 185 3.90 26.30 -13.65
N LEU A 186 3.07 26.00 -14.65
CA LEU A 186 1.90 25.13 -14.52
C LEU A 186 2.22 23.63 -14.66
N GLY A 187 3.45 23.27 -15.05
CA GLY A 187 3.81 21.86 -15.29
C GLY A 187 3.15 21.23 -16.51
N VAL A 188 2.73 22.01 -17.51
CA VAL A 188 2.07 21.53 -18.73
C VAL A 188 2.85 21.90 -20.00
N SER A 189 2.51 21.28 -21.12
CA SER A 189 3.14 21.61 -22.40
C SER A 189 2.73 23.00 -22.91
N LEU A 190 3.62 23.68 -23.63
CA LEU A 190 3.31 24.95 -24.30
C LEU A 190 2.18 24.80 -25.33
N ARG A 191 2.04 23.62 -25.95
CA ARG A 191 0.91 23.29 -26.83
C ARG A 191 -0.41 23.32 -26.08
N THR A 192 -0.44 22.75 -24.87
CA THR A 192 -1.63 22.75 -24.00
C THR A 192 -2.07 24.18 -23.68
N VAL A 193 -1.14 25.04 -23.24
CA VAL A 193 -1.44 26.45 -22.95
C VAL A 193 -1.98 27.18 -24.18
N ARG A 194 -1.36 26.99 -25.36
CA ARG A 194 -1.84 27.61 -26.61
C ARG A 194 -3.24 27.14 -26.99
N ASN A 195 -3.50 25.84 -26.89
CA ASN A 195 -4.81 25.27 -27.22
C ASN A 195 -5.89 25.82 -26.28
N LYS A 196 -5.63 25.82 -24.96
CA LYS A 196 -6.55 26.36 -23.96
C LYS A 196 -6.85 27.83 -24.19
N LEU A 197 -5.84 28.66 -24.45
CA LEU A 197 -6.05 30.08 -24.78
C LEU A 197 -6.89 30.30 -26.05
N ARG A 198 -6.68 29.48 -27.09
CA ARG A 198 -7.48 29.54 -28.31
C ARG A 198 -8.94 29.17 -28.04
N THR A 199 -9.18 28.11 -27.26
CA THR A 199 -10.53 27.71 -26.84
C THR A 199 -11.22 28.84 -26.07
N TYR A 200 -10.52 29.47 -25.12
CA TYR A 200 -11.10 30.56 -24.33
C TYR A 200 -11.47 31.80 -25.15
N TRP A 201 -10.73 32.09 -26.24
CA TRP A 201 -11.08 33.17 -27.17
C TRP A 201 -12.35 32.88 -27.96
N PHE A 202 -12.48 31.67 -28.50
CA PHE A 202 -13.71 31.28 -29.19
C PHE A 202 -14.92 31.27 -28.25
N GLU A 203 -14.73 30.80 -27.01
CA GLU A 203 -15.79 30.84 -25.99
C GLU A 203 -16.22 32.27 -25.63
N SER A 204 -15.32 33.26 -25.66
CA SER A 204 -15.72 34.67 -25.43
C SER A 204 -16.50 35.24 -26.62
N GLU A 205 -16.07 34.95 -27.85
CA GLU A 205 -16.73 35.46 -29.06
C GLU A 205 -18.16 34.91 -29.22
N THR A 206 -18.42 33.69 -28.76
CA THR A 206 -19.75 33.09 -28.83
C THR A 206 -20.70 33.54 -27.73
N HIS A 207 -20.18 33.95 -26.56
CA HIS A 207 -21.00 34.48 -25.46
C HIS A 207 -21.50 35.90 -25.76
N ASP A 208 -20.67 36.74 -26.39
CA ASP A 208 -21.00 38.13 -26.74
C ASP A 208 -21.99 38.23 -27.93
N ALA A 209 -22.11 37.18 -28.74
CA ALA A 209 -23.02 37.13 -29.89
C ALA A 209 -24.47 36.75 -29.54
N ASN A 210 -24.75 36.38 -28.29
CA ASN A 210 -26.02 35.79 -27.86
C ASN A 210 -26.70 36.52 -26.69
N GLY A 211 -26.21 37.71 -26.32
CA GLY A 211 -26.78 38.60 -25.29
C GLY A 211 -27.19 39.94 -25.87
#